data_AF-W5TAR7-F1
#
_entry.id   AF-W5TAR7-F1
#
_cell.length_a   1.000
_cell.length_b   1.000
_cell.length_c   1.000
_cell.angle_alpha   90.00
_cell.angle_beta   90.00
_cell.angle_gamma   90.00
#
_symmetry.space_group_name_H-M   'P 1'
#
loop_
_entity.id
_entity.type
_entity.pdbx_description
1 polymer ?
#
loop_
_entity_poly.entity_id
_entity_poly.type
_entity_poly.pdbx_seq_one_letter_code
_entity_poly.pdbx_strand_id
1 'polypeptide(L)' 'MIRSTAHQREQWDIIHRFCDDCLAPIASLEEARRALTVHAGHGLGCLQYLAALSRVSEVMA' A
#
# COMPACT_ATOMS: atom_id res chain seq x y z
N MET A 1 8.65 23.11 0.37
CA MET A 1 9.58 21.97 0.53
C MET A 1 9.22 20.92 -0.52
N ILE A 2 10.00 20.79 -1.60
CA ILE A 2 9.65 19.94 -2.77
C ILE A 2 10.86 19.08 -3.18
N ARG A 3 11.41 18.30 -2.23
CA ARG A 3 12.46 17.30 -2.47
C ARG A 3 12.27 16.14 -1.49
N SER A 4 11.31 15.26 -1.76
CA SER A 4 11.19 13.97 -1.05
C SER A 4 10.30 12.93 -1.77
N THR A 5 9.56 13.29 -2.82
CA THR A 5 8.56 12.39 -3.42
C THR A 5 9.15 11.22 -4.21
N ALA A 6 10.26 11.42 -4.94
CA ALA A 6 10.84 10.36 -5.77
C ALA A 6 11.46 9.23 -4.95
N HIS A 7 12.26 9.58 -3.93
CA HIS A 7 12.88 8.60 -3.04
C HIS A 7 11.85 7.84 -2.21
N GLN A 8 10.83 8.53 -1.69
CA GLN A 8 9.72 7.88 -0.98
C GLN A 8 8.93 6.94 -1.88
N ARG A 9 8.72 7.33 -3.15
CA ARG A 9 8.05 6.48 -4.14
C ARG A 9 8.84 5.21 -4.43
N GLU A 10 10.15 5.34 -4.62
CA GLU A 10 11.06 4.23 -4.89
C GLU A 10 11.16 3.28 -3.68
N GLN A 11 11.25 3.81 -2.47
CA GLN A 11 11.19 3.00 -1.24
C GLN A 11 9.87 2.23 -1.12
N TRP A 12 8.75 2.88 -1.41
CA TRP A 12 7.44 2.21 -1.44
C TRP A 12 7.42 1.08 -2.47
N ASP A 13 7.96 1.30 -3.67
CA ASP A 13 8.00 0.29 -4.73
C ASP A 13 8.86 -0.92 -4.32
N ILE A 14 9.94 -0.69 -3.55
CA ILE A 14 10.77 -1.77 -3.01
C ILE A 14 10.01 -2.58 -1.95
N ILE A 15 9.36 -1.90 -1.01
CA ILE A 15 8.66 -2.54 0.12
C ILE A 15 7.45 -3.35 -0.37
N HIS A 16 6.69 -2.81 -1.32
CA HIS A 16 5.44 -3.42 -1.78
C HIS A 16 5.59 -4.17 -3.11
N ARG A 17 6.83 -4.48 -3.51
CA ARG A 17 7.13 -5.23 -4.73
C ARG A 17 6.49 -6.61 -4.74
N PHE A 18 6.41 -7.25 -3.58
CA PHE A 18 5.98 -8.64 -3.44
C PHE A 18 4.65 -8.71 -2.71
N CYS A 19 3.73 -9.48 -3.26
CA CYS A 19 2.34 -9.55 -2.80
C CYS A 19 2.15 -10.33 -1.49
N ASP A 20 3.08 -11.24 -1.20
CA ASP A 20 3.06 -12.13 -0.03
C ASP A 20 3.79 -11.53 1.17
N ASP A 21 4.46 -10.40 0.98
CA ASP A 21 5.29 -9.77 2.00
C ASP A 21 4.58 -8.55 2.54
N CYS A 22 3.84 -8.69 3.64
CA CYS A 22 3.28 -7.55 4.39
C CYS A 22 4.30 -7.01 5.40
N LEU A 23 5.54 -6.79 4.95
CA LEU A 23 6.65 -6.39 5.83
C LEU A 23 6.43 -5.03 6.50
N ALA A 24 5.67 -4.15 5.87
CA ALA A 24 5.35 -2.83 6.40
C ALA A 24 3.85 -2.63 6.52
N PRO A 25 3.34 -2.19 7.69
CA PRO A 25 1.96 -1.77 7.81
C PRO A 25 1.68 -0.53 6.93
N ILE A 26 0.52 -0.50 6.29
CA ILE A 26 0.04 0.64 5.49
C ILE A 26 -0.19 1.83 6.43
N ALA A 27 0.69 2.83 6.39
CA ALA A 27 0.74 3.90 7.38
C ALA A 27 -0.29 5.01 7.14
N SER A 28 -0.72 5.21 5.89
CA SER A 28 -1.59 6.32 5.50
C SER A 28 -2.67 5.94 4.49
N LEU A 29 -3.70 6.77 4.36
CA LEU A 29 -4.76 6.58 3.35
C LEU A 29 -4.26 6.76 1.91
N GLU A 30 -3.28 7.65 1.70
CA GLU A 30 -2.65 7.80 0.39
C GLU A 30 -1.91 6.51 0.01
N GLU A 31 -1.17 5.95 0.95
CA GLU A 31 -0.49 4.67 0.78
C GLU A 31 -1.47 3.53 0.51
N ALA A 32 -2.58 3.47 1.27
CA ALA A 32 -3.64 2.49 1.09
C ALA A 32 -4.26 2.59 -0.31
N ARG A 33 -4.58 3.81 -0.77
CA ARG A 33 -5.10 4.05 -2.13
C ARG A 33 -4.11 3.57 -3.20
N ARG A 34 -2.82 3.83 -3.00
CA ARG A 34 -1.77 3.40 -3.93
C ARG A 34 -1.67 1.88 -3.97
N ALA A 35 -1.63 1.21 -2.82
CA ALA A 35 -1.57 -0.25 -2.72
C ALA A 35 -2.80 -0.92 -3.34
N LEU A 36 -4.02 -0.40 -3.07
CA LEU A 36 -5.25 -0.87 -3.70
C LEU A 36 -5.19 -0.77 -5.23
N THR A 37 -4.60 0.30 -5.76
CA THR A 37 -4.48 0.50 -7.21
C THR A 37 -3.47 -0.47 -7.82
N VAL A 38 -2.30 -0.61 -7.21
CA VAL A 38 -1.19 -1.45 -7.73
C VAL A 38 -1.53 -2.94 -7.64
N HIS A 39 -2.18 -3.37 -6.55
CA HIS A 39 -2.49 -4.78 -6.30
C HIS A 39 -3.94 -5.18 -6.62
N ALA A 40 -4.75 -4.27 -7.22
CA ALA A 40 -6.14 -4.55 -7.59
C ALA A 40 -6.31 -5.83 -8.40
N GLY A 41 -5.37 -6.12 -9.31
CA GLY A 41 -5.43 -7.29 -10.20
C GLY A 41 -5.38 -8.63 -9.48
N HIS A 42 -4.91 -8.67 -8.22
CA HIS A 42 -4.84 -9.90 -7.43
C HIS A 42 -6.04 -10.04 -6.46
N GLY A 43 -6.72 -8.94 -6.13
CA GLY A 43 -7.86 -8.92 -5.23
C GLY A 43 -7.58 -9.53 -3.85
N LEU A 44 -8.53 -10.30 -3.32
CA LEU A 44 -8.45 -10.90 -1.98
C LEU A 44 -7.34 -11.96 -1.84
N GLY A 45 -6.72 -12.40 -2.94
CA GLY A 45 -5.57 -13.31 -2.91
C GLY A 45 -4.24 -12.63 -2.57
N CYS A 46 -4.21 -11.30 -2.41
CA CYS A 46 -2.99 -10.55 -2.15
C CYS A 46 -3.04 -9.92 -0.75
N LEU A 47 -2.01 -10.19 0.06
CA LEU A 47 -1.91 -9.66 1.42
C LEU A 47 -1.80 -8.13 1.43
N GLN A 48 -1.07 -7.55 0.49
CA GLN A 48 -0.95 -6.10 0.32
C GLN A 48 -2.30 -5.44 -0.02
N TYR A 49 -3.10 -6.07 -0.88
CA TYR A 49 -4.45 -5.59 -1.20
C TYR A 49 -5.37 -5.65 0.03
N LEU A 50 -5.33 -6.76 0.78
CA LEU A 50 -6.13 -6.93 2.00
C LEU A 50 -5.72 -5.94 3.09
N ALA A 51 -4.42 -5.73 3.32
CA ALA A 51 -3.92 -4.77 4.30
C ALA A 51 -4.37 -3.35 3.96
N ALA A 52 -4.29 -2.97 2.68
CA ALA A 52 -4.76 -1.68 2.21
C ALA A 52 -6.28 -1.54 2.38
N LEU A 53 -7.06 -2.58 2.08
CA LEU A 53 -8.50 -2.62 2.25
C LEU A 53 -8.92 -2.50 3.72
N SER A 54 -8.24 -3.20 4.62
CA SER A 54 -8.45 -3.08 6.07
C SER A 54 -8.24 -1.65 6.53
N ARG A 55 -7.13 -1.03 6.09
CA ARG A 55 -6.77 0.33 6.51
C ARG A 55 -7.80 1.37 6.10
N VAL A 56 -8.35 1.30 4.88
CA VAL A 56 -9.42 2.23 4.46
C VAL A 56 -10.74 1.93 5.17
N SER A 57 -11.02 0.67 5.49
CA SER A 57 -12.25 0.26 6.16
C SER A 57 -12.29 0.69 7.63
N GLU A 58 -11.16 0.65 8.34
CA GLU A 58 -11.01 1.15 9.71
C GLU A 58 -11.32 2.65 9.85
N VAL A 59 -11.10 3.44 8.80
CA VAL A 59 -11.41 4.88 8.81
C VAL A 59 -12.90 5.15 8.58
N MET A 60 -13.63 4.19 8.01
CA MET A 60 -15.06 4.32 7.74
C MET A 60 -15.95 3.82 8.88
N ALA A 61 -15.37 3.14 9.87
CA ALA A 61 -16.06 2.65 11.08
C ALA A 61 -16.06 3.71 12.19
#